data_AF-A0A9P8VJN2-F1
#
_entry.id   AF-A0A9P8VJN2-F1
#
_cell.length_a   1.000
_cell.length_b   1.000
_cell.length_c   1.000
_cell.angle_alpha   90.00
_cell.angle_beta   90.00
_cell.angle_gamma   90.00
#
_symmetry.space_group_name_H-M   'P 1'
#
loop_
_entity.id
_entity.type
_entity.pdbx_description
1 polymer ?
#
loop_
_entity_poly.entity_id
_entity_poly.type
_entity_poly.pdbx_seq_one_letter_code
_entity_poly.pdbx_strand_id
1 'polypeptide(L)'
;MARLRIRSEENDKLAVYWSRDDVALITMNWRSEREFGLRLTPSLVVEVMRKSVSPQGESSMFEQRYTFNFLPEGRQPWVCGTAPQPIFFEIPKAEVKAKLETIIAELSSRYSKLCVCSLRPRYVLNGLAILGFRLPKGTVMVDLISVVEFQAAPDTIDETMASWTGEVVERKTRYGTYTGASHLTGGAYASRVLANVGPKAHCFTKDLRRMEKESRAAERLREPLGAREVMKIRRERPRA
;
A
#
# COMPACT_ATOMS: atom_id res chain seq x y z
N MET A 1 21.76 4.17 4.90
CA MET A 1 21.18 3.58 6.15
C MET A 1 19.74 4.04 6.40
N ALA A 2 19.46 5.28 6.81
CA ALA A 2 18.10 5.72 7.18
C ALA A 2 17.03 5.57 6.08
N ARG A 3 17.38 5.87 4.82
CA ARG A 3 16.46 5.76 3.68
C ARG A 3 16.08 4.31 3.35
N LEU A 4 16.98 3.34 3.55
CA LEU A 4 16.68 1.92 3.38
C LEU A 4 15.81 1.38 4.51
N ARG A 5 16.01 1.89 5.74
CA ARG A 5 15.18 1.55 6.90
C ARG A 5 13.72 1.97 6.72
N ILE A 6 13.47 3.21 6.29
CA ILE A 6 12.09 3.70 6.00
C ILE A 6 11.43 2.87 4.89
N ARG A 7 12.19 2.50 3.86
CA ARG A 7 11.71 1.65 2.76
C ARG A 7 11.32 0.24 3.24
N SER A 8 12.10 -0.34 4.15
CA SER A 8 11.78 -1.62 4.81
C SER A 8 10.51 -1.51 5.65
N GLU A 9 10.35 -0.43 6.43
CA GLU A 9 9.18 -0.22 7.28
C GLU A 9 7.86 -0.16 6.49
N GLU A 10 7.86 0.48 5.32
CA GLU A 10 6.68 0.50 4.43
C GLU A 10 6.37 -0.88 3.85
N ASN A 11 7.41 -1.64 3.49
CA ASN A 11 7.25 -3.03 3.04
C ASN A 11 6.68 -3.92 4.15
N ASP A 12 7.16 -3.78 5.39
CA ASP A 12 6.70 -4.54 6.54
C ASP A 12 5.25 -4.20 6.91
N LYS A 13 4.86 -2.92 6.85
CA LYS A 13 3.45 -2.52 6.98
C LYS A 13 2.61 -3.26 5.95
N LEU A 14 2.98 -3.18 4.67
CA LEU A 14 2.21 -3.83 3.62
C LEU A 14 2.11 -5.35 3.83
N ALA A 15 3.21 -6.01 4.18
CA ALA A 15 3.25 -7.45 4.44
C ALA A 15 2.28 -7.88 5.56
N VAL A 16 2.22 -7.11 6.64
CA VAL A 16 1.30 -7.36 7.77
C VAL A 16 -0.16 -7.24 7.34
N TYR A 17 -0.51 -6.21 6.56
CA TYR A 17 -1.91 -5.96 6.15
C TYR A 17 -2.36 -6.80 4.95
N TRP A 18 -1.43 -7.21 4.08
CA TRP A 18 -1.74 -8.02 2.91
C TRP A 18 -2.31 -9.40 3.27
N SER A 19 -1.75 -10.03 4.30
CA SER A 19 -2.07 -11.41 4.71
C SER A 19 -3.33 -11.59 5.56
N ARG A 20 -4.01 -10.49 5.89
CA ARG A 20 -5.08 -10.47 6.89
C ARG A 20 -6.44 -10.28 6.27
N ASP A 21 -7.30 -11.28 6.24
CA ASP A 21 -8.63 -11.17 5.60
C ASP A 21 -9.54 -10.10 6.21
N ASP A 22 -9.32 -9.75 7.49
CA ASP A 22 -10.07 -8.72 8.21
C ASP A 22 -9.68 -7.28 7.85
N VAL A 23 -8.77 -7.08 6.89
CA VAL A 23 -8.29 -5.75 6.45
C VAL A 23 -8.79 -5.42 5.04
N ALA A 24 -9.34 -4.22 4.85
CA ALA A 24 -9.55 -3.67 3.51
C ALA A 24 -8.25 -3.06 2.97
N LEU A 25 -7.79 -3.53 1.81
CA LEU A 25 -6.71 -2.88 1.06
C LEU A 25 -7.33 -1.89 0.08
N ILE A 26 -7.01 -0.62 0.24
CA ILE A 26 -7.65 0.48 -0.53
C ILE A 26 -6.57 1.24 -1.27
N THR A 27 -6.75 1.53 -2.55
CA THR A 27 -5.98 2.57 -3.23
C THR A 27 -6.80 3.85 -3.31
N MET A 28 -6.14 4.98 -3.10
CA MET A 28 -6.75 6.30 -3.28
C MET A 28 -5.89 7.12 -4.23
N ASN A 29 -6.51 7.69 -5.25
CA ASN A 29 -5.86 8.55 -6.22
C ASN A 29 -6.59 9.88 -6.33
N TRP A 30 -5.93 10.94 -5.88
CA TRP A 30 -6.42 12.31 -6.00
C TRP A 30 -5.85 12.95 -7.27
N ARG A 31 -6.72 13.57 -8.06
CA ARG A 31 -6.38 14.40 -9.21
C ARG A 31 -6.87 15.83 -8.95
N SER A 32 -5.97 16.79 -9.03
CA SER A 32 -6.28 18.21 -8.84
C SER A 32 -6.76 18.86 -10.15
N GLU A 33 -7.30 20.07 -10.05
CA GLU A 33 -7.80 20.83 -11.21
C GLU A 33 -6.66 21.26 -12.17
N ARG A 34 -5.41 21.27 -11.69
CA ARG A 34 -4.23 21.60 -12.51
C ARG A 34 -3.15 20.54 -12.30
N GLU A 35 -2.90 19.74 -13.32
CA GLU A 35 -1.69 18.92 -13.44
C GLU A 35 -1.00 19.28 -14.77
N PHE A 36 0.32 19.50 -14.74
CA PHE A 36 1.14 19.80 -15.93
C PHE A 36 0.69 20.99 -16.78
N GLY A 37 0.11 22.02 -16.14
CA GLY A 37 -0.39 23.20 -16.84
C GLY A 37 -1.71 22.97 -17.58
N LEU A 38 -2.28 21.76 -17.54
CA LEU A 38 -3.58 21.43 -18.12
C LEU A 38 -4.68 21.55 -17.06
N ARG A 39 -5.81 22.14 -17.46
CA ARG A 39 -7.01 22.20 -16.63
C ARG A 39 -7.74 20.87 -16.75
N LEU A 40 -7.79 20.13 -15.65
CA LEU A 40 -8.44 18.83 -15.56
C LEU A 40 -9.67 18.94 -14.66
N THR A 41 -10.65 18.06 -14.86
CA THR A 41 -11.70 17.86 -13.86
C THR A 41 -11.06 17.25 -12.61
N PRO A 42 -11.12 17.92 -11.45
CA PRO A 42 -10.61 17.34 -10.22
C PRO A 42 -11.41 16.09 -9.87
N SER A 43 -10.73 15.05 -9.41
CA SER A 43 -11.37 13.79 -9.08
C SER A 43 -10.67 13.04 -7.95
N LEU A 44 -11.44 12.17 -7.31
CA LEU A 44 -10.95 11.19 -6.35
C LEU A 44 -11.38 9.80 -6.82
N VAL A 45 -10.43 8.89 -6.95
CA VAL A 45 -10.72 7.47 -7.19
C VAL A 45 -10.37 6.69 -5.93
N VAL A 46 -11.30 5.84 -5.49
CA VAL A 46 -11.13 4.92 -4.36
C VAL A 46 -11.37 3.51 -4.87
N GLU A 47 -10.39 2.63 -4.72
CA GLU A 47 -10.48 1.23 -5.20
C GLU A 47 -10.21 0.29 -4.03
N VAL A 48 -11.15 -0.62 -3.78
CA VAL A 48 -11.01 -1.68 -2.77
C VAL A 48 -10.47 -2.91 -3.48
N MET A 49 -9.29 -3.38 -3.09
CA MET A 49 -8.59 -4.46 -3.78
C MET A 49 -9.15 -5.83 -3.40
N ARG A 50 -9.25 -6.72 -4.39
CA ARG A 50 -9.37 -8.16 -4.12
C ARG A 50 -8.00 -8.72 -3.77
N LYS A 51 -7.96 -9.57 -2.76
CA LYS A 51 -6.74 -10.27 -2.32
C LYS A 51 -6.41 -11.50 -3.17
N SER A 52 -7.39 -12.03 -3.90
CA SER A 52 -7.35 -13.37 -4.50
C SER A 52 -7.00 -13.42 -6.00
N VAL A 53 -6.32 -12.40 -6.56
CA VAL A 53 -6.35 -12.23 -8.04
C VAL A 53 -4.97 -12.18 -8.71
N SER A 54 -4.84 -13.06 -9.72
CA SER A 54 -3.79 -13.10 -10.73
C SER A 54 -3.74 -11.78 -11.53
N PRO A 55 -2.56 -11.21 -11.83
CA PRO A 55 -2.39 -9.89 -12.45
C PRO A 55 -2.83 -9.79 -13.94
N GLN A 56 -3.65 -10.72 -14.43
CA GLN A 56 -3.97 -10.88 -15.85
C GLN A 56 -5.06 -9.93 -16.40
N GLY A 57 -5.69 -9.06 -15.59
CA GLY A 57 -6.65 -8.07 -16.09
C GLY A 57 -7.05 -6.99 -15.08
N GLU A 58 -7.34 -5.77 -15.54
CA GLU A 58 -7.62 -4.64 -14.63
C GLU A 58 -8.92 -4.78 -13.83
N SER A 59 -9.98 -5.33 -14.44
CA SER A 59 -11.31 -5.50 -13.83
C SER A 59 -11.36 -6.60 -12.78
N SER A 60 -10.39 -7.51 -12.73
CA SER A 60 -10.34 -8.56 -11.74
C SER A 60 -9.67 -8.09 -10.43
N MET A 61 -8.89 -7.00 -10.43
CA MET A 61 -8.06 -6.62 -9.28
C MET A 61 -8.81 -5.98 -8.11
N PHE A 62 -9.99 -5.40 -8.34
CA PHE A 62 -10.74 -4.69 -7.32
C PHE A 62 -12.10 -5.33 -7.05
N GLU A 63 -12.52 -5.30 -5.79
CA GLU A 63 -13.85 -5.71 -5.35
C GLU A 63 -14.86 -4.63 -5.72
N GLN A 64 -14.46 -3.37 -5.51
CA GLN A 64 -15.28 -2.22 -5.79
C GLN A 64 -14.40 -1.01 -6.15
N ARG A 65 -14.87 -0.23 -7.12
CA ARG A 65 -14.25 1.05 -7.51
C ARG A 65 -15.30 2.15 -7.37
N TYR A 66 -14.90 3.26 -6.77
CA TYR A 66 -15.68 4.49 -6.66
C TYR A 66 -14.90 5.63 -7.29
N THR A 67 -15.48 6.32 -8.27
CA THR A 67 -14.89 7.48 -8.91
C THR A 67 -15.74 8.70 -8.61
N PHE A 68 -15.16 9.74 -8.02
CA PHE A 68 -15.79 11.02 -7.78
C PHE A 68 -15.22 12.06 -8.75
N ASN A 69 -15.98 12.45 -9.76
CA ASN A 69 -15.66 13.59 -10.61
C ASN A 69 -16.35 14.83 -10.05
N PHE A 70 -15.59 15.91 -9.83
CA PHE A 70 -16.13 17.06 -9.13
C PHE A 70 -16.80 17.97 -10.15
N LEU A 71 -18.11 18.14 -10.00
CA LEU A 71 -18.87 18.96 -10.92
C LEU A 71 -18.57 20.46 -10.72
N PRO A 72 -18.49 21.24 -11.82
CA PRO A 72 -18.60 22.69 -11.77
C PRO A 72 -19.96 23.13 -11.20
N GLU A 73 -20.02 24.34 -10.66
CA GLU A 73 -21.27 24.95 -10.19
C GLU A 73 -22.34 24.98 -11.30
N GLY A 74 -23.59 24.70 -10.93
CA GLY A 74 -24.74 24.73 -11.84
C GLY A 74 -24.97 23.46 -12.66
N ARG A 75 -24.11 22.44 -12.58
CA ARG A 75 -24.40 21.11 -13.17
C ARG A 75 -25.19 20.23 -12.20
N GLN A 76 -26.14 19.48 -12.74
CA GLN A 76 -26.92 18.53 -11.95
C GLN A 76 -26.08 17.31 -11.57
N PRO A 77 -26.14 16.86 -10.29
CA PRO A 77 -25.48 15.63 -9.87
C PRO A 77 -26.02 14.41 -10.60
N TRP A 78 -25.15 13.46 -10.93
CA TRP A 78 -25.59 12.15 -11.42
C TRP A 78 -24.68 11.02 -10.94
N VAL A 79 -25.23 9.81 -10.93
CA VAL A 79 -24.54 8.59 -10.49
C VAL A 79 -24.71 7.51 -11.55
N CYS A 80 -23.62 6.82 -11.89
CA CYS A 80 -23.61 5.69 -12.80
C CYS A 80 -23.13 4.43 -12.10
N GLY A 81 -23.74 3.30 -12.43
CA GLY A 81 -23.30 1.99 -11.99
C GLY A 81 -23.82 1.58 -10.61
N THR A 82 -23.79 0.28 -10.37
CA THR A 82 -24.16 -0.36 -9.10
C THR A 82 -23.14 -1.45 -8.82
N ALA A 83 -22.84 -1.68 -7.53
CA ALA A 83 -21.97 -2.79 -7.13
C ALA A 83 -22.45 -4.12 -7.76
N PRO A 84 -21.56 -4.98 -8.27
CA PRO A 84 -20.09 -4.92 -8.17
C PRO A 84 -19.40 -4.11 -9.30
N GLN A 85 -20.15 -3.45 -10.18
CA GLN A 85 -19.57 -2.61 -11.23
C GLN A 85 -18.95 -1.34 -10.62
N PRO A 86 -17.94 -0.72 -11.27
CA PRO A 86 -17.46 0.59 -10.89
C PRO A 86 -18.60 1.60 -10.78
N ILE A 87 -18.62 2.34 -9.67
CA ILE A 87 -19.62 3.39 -9.43
C ILE A 87 -18.96 4.73 -9.71
N PHE A 88 -19.63 5.55 -10.52
CA PHE A 88 -19.19 6.89 -10.87
C PHE A 88 -20.15 7.90 -10.26
N PHE A 89 -19.61 8.84 -9.48
CA PHE A 89 -20.31 9.98 -8.92
C PHE A 89 -19.83 11.22 -9.64
N GLU A 90 -20.71 11.93 -10.33
CA GLU A 90 -20.46 13.32 -10.69
C GLU A 90 -21.31 14.19 -9.78
N ILE A 91 -20.65 14.78 -8.79
CA ILE A 91 -21.32 15.50 -7.72
C ILE A 91 -20.54 16.78 -7.37
N PRO A 92 -21.20 17.81 -6.81
CA PRO A 92 -20.51 18.99 -6.28
C PRO A 92 -19.48 18.59 -5.23
N LYS A 93 -18.33 19.29 -5.21
CA LYS A 93 -17.24 19.03 -4.26
C LYS A 93 -17.71 18.99 -2.80
N ALA A 94 -18.70 19.82 -2.44
CA ALA A 94 -19.28 19.88 -1.10
C ALA A 94 -19.97 18.57 -0.67
N GLU A 95 -20.50 17.80 -1.62
CA GLU A 95 -21.22 16.54 -1.36
C GLU A 95 -20.29 15.32 -1.34
N VAL A 96 -19.09 15.44 -1.94
CA VAL A 96 -18.09 14.35 -2.00
C VAL A 96 -17.72 13.85 -0.60
N LYS A 97 -17.57 14.76 0.37
CA LYS A 97 -17.24 14.38 1.75
C LYS A 97 -18.28 13.42 2.33
N ALA A 98 -19.56 13.76 2.27
CA ALA A 98 -20.63 12.94 2.86
C ALA A 98 -20.71 11.55 2.21
N LYS A 99 -20.54 11.47 0.88
CA LYS A 99 -20.49 10.19 0.16
C LYS A 99 -19.26 9.37 0.51
N LEU A 100 -18.10 10.00 0.62
CA LEU A 100 -16.88 9.32 1.05
C LEU A 100 -17.00 8.81 2.50
N GLU A 101 -17.61 9.57 3.41
CA GLU A 101 -17.91 9.13 4.77
C GLU A 101 -18.83 7.90 4.79
N THR A 102 -19.85 7.88 3.93
CA THR A 102 -20.75 6.72 3.81
C THR A 102 -20.00 5.46 3.35
N ILE A 103 -19.19 5.58 2.29
CA ILE A 103 -18.39 4.46 1.76
C ILE A 103 -17.39 3.96 2.81
N ILE A 104 -16.70 4.87 3.50
CA ILE A 104 -15.73 4.49 4.52
C ILE A 104 -16.39 3.87 5.75
N ALA A 105 -17.60 4.31 6.12
CA ALA A 105 -18.39 3.69 7.18
C ALA A 105 -18.83 2.27 6.79
N GLU A 106 -19.26 2.05 5.54
CA GLU A 106 -19.59 0.73 5.00
C GLU A 106 -18.37 -0.20 5.03
N LEU A 107 -17.19 0.27 4.60
CA LEU A 107 -15.97 -0.53 4.67
C LEU A 107 -15.57 -0.83 6.12
N SER A 108 -15.77 0.12 7.04
CA SER A 108 -15.44 -0.07 8.45
C SER A 108 -16.40 -1.00 9.18
N SER A 109 -17.61 -1.25 8.65
CA SER A 109 -18.51 -2.26 9.19
C SER A 109 -18.16 -3.67 8.70
N ARG A 110 -17.52 -3.78 7.53
CA ARG A 110 -17.11 -5.04 6.90
C ARG A 110 -15.71 -5.49 7.29
N TYR A 111 -14.80 -4.56 7.56
CA TYR A 111 -13.39 -4.82 7.84
C TYR A 111 -12.98 -4.21 9.18
N SER A 112 -12.14 -4.91 9.95
CA SER A 112 -11.65 -4.44 11.25
C SER A 112 -10.64 -3.29 11.12
N LYS A 113 -9.97 -3.20 9.96
CA LYS A 113 -8.93 -2.22 9.65
C LYS A 113 -8.96 -1.83 8.18
N LEU A 114 -8.58 -0.57 7.93
CA LEU A 114 -8.36 -0.04 6.59
C LEU A 114 -6.86 0.21 6.37
N CYS A 115 -6.35 -0.24 5.23
CA CYS A 115 -4.98 0.01 4.79
C CYS A 115 -5.03 0.75 3.44
N VAL A 116 -4.74 2.05 3.46
CA VAL A 116 -4.69 2.91 2.28
C VAL A 116 -3.29 2.87 1.69
N CYS A 117 -3.18 2.40 0.46
CA CYS A 117 -1.96 2.29 -0.30
C CYS A 117 -1.95 3.34 -1.41
N SER A 118 -0.90 4.16 -1.48
CA SER A 118 -0.80 5.18 -2.52
C SER A 118 0.62 5.35 -3.02
N LEU A 119 0.75 5.73 -4.29
CA LEU A 119 2.01 6.19 -4.87
C LEU A 119 2.31 7.65 -4.49
N ARG A 120 1.31 8.40 -4.02
CA ARG A 120 1.43 9.82 -3.64
C ARG A 120 0.69 10.08 -2.32
N PRO A 121 1.09 9.44 -1.20
CA PRO A 121 0.33 9.48 0.06
C PRO A 121 0.12 10.91 0.57
N ARG A 122 1.14 11.78 0.48
CA ARG A 122 1.00 13.20 0.85
C ARG A 122 -0.05 13.94 0.00
N TYR A 123 -0.10 13.63 -1.29
CA TYR A 123 -1.04 14.27 -2.22
C TYR A 123 -2.48 13.83 -1.94
N VAL A 124 -2.68 12.54 -1.63
CA VAL A 124 -3.97 12.00 -1.16
C VAL A 124 -4.39 12.67 0.14
N LEU A 125 -3.52 12.72 1.15
CA LEU A 125 -3.84 13.35 2.44
C LEU A 125 -4.21 14.82 2.29
N ASN A 126 -3.49 15.57 1.45
CA ASN A 126 -3.82 16.95 1.15
C ASN A 126 -5.18 17.07 0.43
N GLY A 127 -5.46 16.20 -0.54
CA GLY A 127 -6.76 16.15 -1.23
C GLY A 127 -7.92 15.87 -0.27
N LEU A 128 -7.76 14.90 0.63
CA LEU A 128 -8.74 14.59 1.67
C LEU A 128 -8.94 15.78 2.63
N ALA A 129 -7.85 16.46 3.01
CA ALA A 129 -7.94 17.66 3.84
C ALA A 129 -8.68 18.80 3.14
N ILE A 130 -8.50 18.97 1.82
CA ILE A 130 -9.25 19.93 0.99
C ILE A 130 -10.75 19.62 0.97
N LEU A 131 -11.12 18.34 1.05
CA LEU A 131 -12.52 17.91 1.20
C LEU A 131 -13.04 18.05 2.65
N GLY A 132 -12.20 18.43 3.60
CA GLY A 132 -12.54 18.41 5.03
C GLY A 132 -12.79 16.99 5.55
N PHE A 133 -12.20 15.98 4.90
CA PHE A 133 -12.31 14.57 5.25
C PHE A 133 -11.05 14.11 6.01
N ARG A 134 -11.24 13.30 7.05
CA ARG A 134 -10.15 12.65 7.78
C ARG A 134 -10.36 11.14 7.73
N LEU A 135 -9.28 10.40 7.42
CA LEU A 135 -9.30 8.94 7.50
C LEU A 135 -9.64 8.47 8.93
N PRO A 136 -10.37 7.36 9.09
CA PRO A 136 -10.68 6.80 10.40
C PRO A 136 -9.43 6.54 11.25
N LYS A 137 -9.57 6.70 12.56
CA LYS A 137 -8.47 6.44 13.50
C LYS A 137 -7.99 5.00 13.37
N GLY A 138 -6.67 4.81 13.23
CA GLY A 138 -6.08 3.48 13.07
C GLY A 138 -6.08 2.94 11.64
N THR A 139 -6.51 3.75 10.66
CA THR A 139 -6.18 3.53 9.25
C THR A 139 -4.66 3.60 9.07
N VAL A 140 -4.08 2.65 8.35
CA VAL A 140 -2.67 2.69 7.98
C VAL A 140 -2.52 3.25 6.58
N MET A 141 -1.54 4.13 6.39
CA MET A 141 -1.11 4.61 5.09
C MET A 141 0.18 3.91 4.69
N VAL A 142 0.24 3.38 3.46
CA VAL A 142 1.41 2.73 2.87
C VAL A 142 1.87 3.52 1.65
N ASP A 143 3.15 3.87 1.63
CA ASP A 143 3.82 4.47 0.47
C ASP A 143 4.32 3.38 -0.49
N LEU A 144 3.56 3.15 -1.56
CA LEU A 144 3.86 2.13 -2.57
C LEU A 144 5.18 2.39 -3.29
N ILE A 145 5.62 3.65 -3.43
CA ILE A 145 6.92 3.95 -4.04
C ILE A 145 8.04 3.43 -3.14
N SER A 146 7.93 3.65 -1.84
CA SER A 146 8.94 3.18 -0.88
C SER A 146 9.01 1.65 -0.84
N VAL A 147 7.87 0.96 -0.98
CA VAL A 147 7.81 -0.51 -1.12
C VAL A 147 8.51 -0.98 -2.40
N VAL A 148 8.20 -0.35 -3.55
CA VAL A 148 8.85 -0.69 -4.84
C VAL A 148 10.36 -0.46 -4.77
N GLU A 149 10.80 0.68 -4.22
CA GLU A 149 12.22 1.00 -4.04
C GLU A 149 12.93 0.02 -3.11
N PHE A 150 12.23 -0.58 -2.12
CA PHE A 150 12.78 -1.62 -1.26
C PHE A 150 12.95 -2.93 -2.02
N GLN A 151 11.88 -3.41 -2.66
CA GLN A 151 11.83 -4.72 -3.32
C GLN A 151 12.71 -4.80 -4.58
N ALA A 152 13.08 -3.66 -5.17
CA ALA A 152 13.97 -3.59 -6.33
C ALA A 152 15.45 -3.40 -5.96
N ALA A 153 15.81 -3.41 -4.67
CA ALA A 153 17.19 -3.32 -4.26
C ALA A 153 17.98 -4.57 -4.76
N PRO A 154 19.29 -4.44 -5.08
CA PRO A 154 20.07 -5.50 -5.73
C PRO A 154 20.13 -6.84 -4.98
N ASP A 155 19.90 -6.83 -3.67
CA ASP A 155 19.92 -8.03 -2.82
C ASP A 155 18.54 -8.72 -2.72
N THR A 156 17.54 -8.26 -3.49
CA THR A 156 16.12 -8.71 -3.41
C THR A 156 15.47 -9.06 -4.76
N ILE A 157 16.25 -9.19 -5.84
CA ILE A 157 15.77 -9.02 -7.22
C ILE A 157 14.76 -10.08 -7.71
N ASP A 158 13.59 -9.57 -8.12
CA ASP A 158 12.76 -10.07 -9.21
C ASP A 158 12.90 -9.07 -10.37
N GLU A 159 13.36 -9.52 -11.55
CA GLU A 159 13.64 -8.69 -12.74
C GLU A 159 12.43 -7.87 -13.21
N THR A 160 11.22 -8.34 -12.93
CA THR A 160 9.97 -7.60 -13.22
C THR A 160 9.95 -6.27 -12.47
N MET A 161 10.45 -6.23 -11.23
CA MET A 161 10.49 -5.02 -10.41
C MET A 161 11.55 -4.01 -10.88
N ALA A 162 12.65 -4.49 -11.46
CA ALA A 162 13.70 -3.62 -11.99
C ALA A 162 13.17 -2.72 -13.14
N SER A 163 12.32 -3.27 -14.02
CA SER A 163 11.65 -2.49 -15.07
C SER A 163 10.66 -1.45 -14.51
N TRP A 164 9.97 -1.77 -13.41
CA TRP A 164 9.06 -0.84 -12.74
C TRP A 164 9.82 0.23 -11.99
N THR A 165 11.01 -0.06 -11.43
CA THR A 165 11.86 0.98 -10.87
C THR A 165 12.39 1.94 -11.90
N GLY A 166 12.70 1.53 -13.14
CA GLY A 166 13.00 2.50 -14.20
C GLY A 166 11.84 3.49 -14.39
N GLU A 167 10.63 2.96 -14.49
CA GLU A 167 9.40 3.75 -14.64
C GLU A 167 9.09 4.63 -13.42
N VAL A 168 9.29 4.13 -12.19
CA VAL A 168 8.96 4.82 -10.92
C VAL A 168 10.08 5.78 -10.49
N VAL A 169 11.36 5.46 -10.73
CA VAL A 169 12.54 6.26 -10.36
C VAL A 169 12.77 7.40 -11.35
N GLU A 170 12.61 7.18 -12.66
CA GLU A 170 12.71 8.25 -13.66
C GLU A 170 11.64 9.34 -13.45
N ARG A 171 10.49 8.96 -12.86
CA ARG A 171 9.40 9.87 -12.44
C ARG A 171 9.69 10.67 -11.16
N LYS A 172 10.67 10.26 -10.35
CA LYS A 172 11.06 10.94 -9.09
C LYS A 172 12.19 11.95 -9.31
N THR A 173 13.08 11.71 -10.27
CA THR A 173 14.35 12.44 -10.42
C THR A 173 14.26 13.72 -11.24
N ARG A 174 13.33 13.89 -12.18
CA ARG A 174 13.35 15.09 -13.05
C ARG A 174 12.86 16.40 -12.40
N TYR A 175 12.02 16.40 -11.36
CA TYR A 175 11.40 17.67 -10.91
C TYR A 175 11.11 17.85 -9.41
N GLY A 176 11.46 16.90 -8.51
CA GLY A 176 11.00 16.96 -7.10
C GLY A 176 9.46 17.02 -6.93
N THR A 177 8.77 16.88 -8.06
CA THR A 177 7.37 17.07 -8.37
C THR A 177 7.14 16.02 -9.46
N TYR A 178 6.18 15.13 -9.28
CA TYR A 178 5.89 14.10 -10.28
C TYR A 178 5.51 14.79 -11.60
N THR A 179 6.33 14.69 -12.65
CA THR A 179 6.09 15.32 -13.98
C THR A 179 6.20 14.36 -15.16
N GLY A 180 6.08 13.05 -14.90
CA GLY A 180 5.86 12.11 -15.98
C GLY A 180 4.45 12.28 -16.56
N ALA A 181 4.37 12.45 -17.88
CA ALA A 181 3.14 12.49 -18.65
C ALA A 181 2.23 11.29 -18.32
N SER A 182 1.28 11.47 -17.40
CA SER A 182 0.21 10.50 -17.16
C SER A 182 -1.14 11.15 -17.47
N HIS A 183 -1.28 11.61 -18.71
CA HIS A 183 -2.60 11.92 -19.25
C HIS A 183 -3.46 10.66 -19.47
N LEU A 184 -2.96 9.44 -19.20
CA LEU A 184 -3.63 8.20 -19.64
C LEU A 184 -3.75 7.03 -18.63
N THR A 185 -3.29 7.11 -17.37
CA THR A 185 -3.42 5.97 -16.42
C THR A 185 -3.82 6.41 -15.01
N GLY A 186 -5.04 6.95 -14.89
CA GLY A 186 -5.71 7.19 -13.61
C GLY A 186 -6.14 5.88 -12.92
N GLY A 187 -6.11 5.85 -11.58
CA GLY A 187 -6.59 4.73 -10.74
C GLY A 187 -5.79 3.42 -10.88
N ALA A 188 -5.88 2.77 -12.04
CA ALA A 188 -5.42 1.42 -12.30
C ALA A 188 -3.92 1.19 -12.04
N TYR A 189 -3.06 2.20 -12.19
CA TYR A 189 -1.62 2.01 -11.97
C TYR A 189 -1.26 1.72 -10.51
N ALA A 190 -1.83 2.45 -9.53
CA ALA A 190 -1.56 2.20 -8.12
C ALA A 190 -2.05 0.80 -7.69
N SER A 191 -3.20 0.39 -8.20
CA SER A 191 -3.76 -0.94 -7.96
C SER A 191 -2.94 -2.05 -8.62
N ARG A 192 -2.43 -1.83 -9.84
CA ARG A 192 -1.48 -2.74 -10.50
C ARG A 192 -0.18 -2.86 -9.71
N VAL A 193 0.40 -1.74 -9.22
CA VAL A 193 1.58 -1.77 -8.35
C VAL A 193 1.30 -2.61 -7.12
N LEU A 194 0.22 -2.28 -6.40
CA LEU A 194 -0.18 -2.98 -5.18
C LEU A 194 -0.41 -4.48 -5.39
N ALA A 195 -1.07 -4.89 -6.48
CA ALA A 195 -1.28 -6.29 -6.82
C ALA A 195 0.03 -7.05 -7.06
N ASN A 196 1.09 -6.38 -7.52
CA ASN A 196 2.39 -6.99 -7.74
C ASN A 196 3.26 -7.00 -6.47
N VAL A 197 3.31 -5.90 -5.74
CA VAL A 197 4.21 -5.76 -4.56
C VAL A 197 3.62 -6.35 -3.29
N GLY A 198 2.30 -6.45 -3.19
CA GLY A 198 1.60 -6.99 -2.03
C GLY A 198 1.96 -8.44 -1.70
N PRO A 199 1.80 -9.39 -2.65
CA PRO A 199 2.18 -10.79 -2.43
C PRO A 199 3.67 -10.93 -2.10
N LYS A 200 4.53 -10.16 -2.78
CA LYS A 200 5.98 -10.16 -2.56
C LYS A 200 6.35 -9.67 -1.17
N ALA A 201 5.73 -8.59 -0.70
CA ALA A 201 5.94 -8.10 0.66
C ALA A 201 5.61 -9.18 1.68
N HIS A 202 4.49 -9.89 1.51
CA HIS A 202 4.11 -11.00 2.38
C HIS A 202 5.12 -12.16 2.35
N CYS A 203 5.53 -12.61 1.17
CA CYS A 203 6.51 -13.69 1.01
C CYS A 203 7.86 -13.32 1.63
N PHE A 204 8.36 -12.11 1.37
CA PHE A 204 9.63 -11.63 1.91
C PHE A 204 9.66 -11.65 3.44
N THR A 205 8.61 -11.18 4.10
CA THR A 205 8.52 -11.24 5.57
C THR A 205 8.43 -12.69 6.08
N LYS A 206 7.78 -13.59 5.34
CA LYS A 206 7.71 -15.02 5.71
C LYS A 206 9.09 -15.67 5.63
N ASP A 207 9.85 -15.39 4.57
CA ASP A 207 11.20 -15.94 4.37
C ASP A 207 12.19 -15.35 5.38
N LEU A 208 12.14 -14.04 5.65
CA LEU A 208 12.95 -13.43 6.72
C LEU A 208 12.67 -14.06 8.08
N ARG A 209 11.40 -14.21 8.48
CA ARG A 209 11.04 -14.85 9.77
C ARG A 209 11.52 -16.30 9.83
N ARG A 210 11.49 -17.02 8.71
CA ARG A 210 12.00 -18.39 8.61
C ARG A 210 13.52 -18.39 8.81
N MET A 211 14.25 -17.53 8.10
CA MET A 211 15.69 -17.39 8.22
C MET A 211 16.12 -16.97 9.64
N GLU A 212 15.42 -16.03 10.27
CA GLU A 212 15.67 -15.64 11.67
C GLU A 212 15.46 -16.81 12.63
N LYS A 213 14.42 -17.62 12.41
CA LYS A 213 14.14 -18.81 13.23
C LYS A 213 15.22 -19.88 13.03
N GLU A 214 15.65 -20.12 11.80
CA GLU A 214 16.74 -21.04 11.44
C GLU A 214 18.08 -20.56 12.01
N SER A 215 18.37 -19.25 11.94
CA SER A 215 19.56 -18.63 12.53
C SER A 215 19.58 -18.76 14.05
N ARG A 216 18.48 -18.45 14.74
CA ARG A 216 18.36 -18.67 16.19
C ARG A 216 18.46 -20.15 16.58
N ALA A 217 17.95 -21.05 15.74
CA ALA A 217 18.11 -22.48 15.95
C ALA A 217 19.57 -22.92 15.78
N ALA A 218 20.28 -22.38 14.78
CA ALA A 218 21.70 -22.61 14.57
C ALA A 218 22.57 -22.03 15.70
N GLU A 219 22.23 -20.85 16.24
CA GLU A 219 22.87 -20.27 17.42
C GLU A 219 22.68 -21.16 18.66
N ARG A 220 21.48 -21.70 18.88
CA ARG A 220 21.23 -22.67 19.97
C ARG A 220 21.96 -24.00 19.79
N LEU A 221 22.20 -24.42 18.56
CA LEU A 221 23.00 -25.62 18.25
C LEU A 221 24.52 -25.32 18.33
N ARG A 222 24.92 -24.06 18.18
CA ARG A 222 26.29 -23.57 18.36
C ARG A 222 26.60 -23.20 19.81
N GLU A 223 25.62 -23.10 20.71
CA GLU A 223 25.90 -23.14 22.14
C GLU A 223 26.64 -24.46 22.42
N PRO A 224 27.92 -24.40 22.83
CA PRO A 224 28.72 -25.60 22.89
C PRO A 224 28.13 -26.52 23.96
N LEU A 225 28.04 -27.81 23.62
CA LEU A 225 27.87 -28.92 24.57
C LEU A 225 28.76 -28.77 25.82
N GLY A 226 29.87 -28.02 25.73
CA GLY A 226 30.74 -27.63 26.82
C GLY A 226 30.09 -26.77 27.94
N ALA A 227 29.04 -25.98 27.70
CA ALA A 227 28.41 -25.21 28.79
C ALA A 227 27.55 -26.10 29.71
N ARG A 228 26.92 -27.15 29.16
CA ARG A 228 26.18 -28.15 29.93
C ARG A 228 27.11 -29.14 30.63
N GLU A 229 28.23 -29.51 30.03
CA GLU A 229 29.24 -30.37 30.68
C GLU A 229 30.03 -29.64 31.78
N VAL A 230 30.43 -28.38 31.57
CA VAL A 230 31.14 -27.59 32.60
C VAL A 230 30.26 -27.28 33.81
N MET A 231 28.93 -27.12 33.63
CA MET A 231 27.99 -27.02 34.76
C MET A 231 27.77 -28.34 35.50
N LYS A 232 27.87 -29.50 34.84
CA LYS A 232 27.84 -30.81 35.50
C LYS A 232 29.10 -31.06 36.32
N ILE A 233 30.28 -30.80 35.75
CA ILE A 233 31.58 -31.00 36.41
C ILE A 233 31.76 -30.06 37.63
N ARG A 234 31.17 -28.86 37.61
CA ARG A 234 31.18 -27.94 38.77
C ARG A 234 30.28 -28.36 39.92
N ARG A 235 29.27 -29.20 39.69
CA ARG A 235 28.37 -29.73 40.74
C ARG A 235 28.92 -30.99 41.41
N GLU A 236 29.85 -31.69 40.78
CA GLU A 236 30.39 -32.97 41.27
C GLU A 236 31.77 -32.87 41.95
N ARG A 237 32.39 -31.68 42.03
CA ARG A 237 33.59 -31.50 42.85
C ARG A 237 33.20 -31.49 44.35
N PRO A 238 33.70 -32.43 45.17
CA PRO A 238 33.58 -32.34 46.61
C PRO A 238 34.33 -31.10 47.07
N ARG A 239 33.74 -30.33 47.98
CA ARG A 239 34.47 -29.29 48.72
C ARG A 239 35.49 -30.03 49.59
N ALA A 240 36.77 -29.88 49.26
CA ALA A 240 37.87 -30.18 50.17
C ALA A 240 37.90 -29.13 51.29
#